data_AF-A0A7S1BT45-F1
#
_entry.id   AF-A0A7S1BT45-F1
#
_cell.length_a   1.000
_cell.length_b   1.000
_cell.length_c   1.000
_cell.angle_alpha   90.00
_cell.angle_beta   90.00
_cell.angle_gamma   90.00
#
_symmetry.space_group_name_H-M   'P 1'
#
loop_
_entity.id
_entity.type
_entity.pdbx_description
1 polymer ?
#
loop_
_entity_poly.entity_id
_entity_poly.type
_entity_poly.pdbx_seq_one_letter_code
_entity_poly.pdbx_strand_id
1 'polypeptide(L)'
;QTGFAMLCAGSIRSKNVKNVLLWNLLDSCGGAVGFWTVGYAFAYGGDDPSLGKTFIGNKNFFLMDDEGDLQLWFFQFAFACAVSSIVAGTIAERCRMSAYLFYSTFLAGFVYPVVAHSFWSVNGFLANGSLTDNPLCGSGVIDLAGSGPVHMTGGVTAL
;
A
#
# COMPACT_ATOMS: atom_id res chain seq x y z
N GLN A 1 -12.67 -1.58 0.79
CA GLN A 1 -13.12 -0.40 0.02
C GLN A 1 -14.56 0.01 0.31
N THR A 2 -15.57 -0.83 0.13
CA THR A 2 -16.98 -0.43 0.38
C THR A 2 -17.22 0.10 1.80
N GLY A 3 -16.57 -0.47 2.82
CA GLY A 3 -16.66 0.04 4.20
C GLY A 3 -16.12 1.46 4.36
N PHE A 4 -14.93 1.75 3.82
CA PHE A 4 -14.35 3.10 3.82
C PHE A 4 -15.20 4.08 3.00
N ALA A 5 -15.74 3.64 1.87
CA ALA A 5 -16.64 4.45 1.06
C ALA A 5 -17.89 4.88 1.84
N MET A 6 -18.50 3.96 2.60
CA MET A 6 -19.65 4.26 3.47
C MET A 6 -19.28 5.19 4.63
N LEU A 7 -18.13 4.96 5.27
CA LEU A 7 -17.62 5.84 6.35
C LEU A 7 -17.41 7.28 5.86
N CYS A 8 -16.74 7.43 4.72
CA CYS A 8 -16.47 8.74 4.13
C CYS A 8 -17.77 9.40 3.68
N ALA A 9 -18.65 8.67 2.98
CA ALA A 9 -19.95 9.18 2.53
C ALA A 9 -20.82 9.67 3.70
N GLY A 10 -20.80 8.99 4.84
CA GLY A 10 -21.51 9.41 6.05
C GLY A 10 -20.90 10.63 6.74
N SER A 11 -19.62 10.94 6.47
CA SER A 11 -18.88 12.03 7.10
C SER A 11 -18.86 13.33 6.28
N ILE A 12 -19.49 13.33 5.10
CA ILE A 12 -19.53 14.48 4.20
C ILE A 12 -20.96 14.92 3.90
N ARG A 13 -21.10 16.09 3.26
CA ARG A 13 -22.41 16.60 2.83
C ARG A 13 -23.00 15.72 1.73
N SER A 14 -24.30 15.48 1.79
CA SER A 14 -25.05 14.64 0.83
C SER A 14 -24.79 14.98 -0.65
N LYS A 15 -24.59 16.27 -0.97
CA LYS A 15 -24.26 16.74 -2.32
C LYS A 15 -22.96 16.17 -2.89
N ASN A 16 -22.02 15.76 -2.04
CA ASN A 16 -20.69 15.28 -2.42
C ASN A 16 -20.57 13.74 -2.36
N VAL A 17 -21.59 13.03 -1.86
CA VAL A 17 -21.55 11.58 -1.62
C VAL A 17 -21.23 10.80 -2.88
N LYS A 18 -21.89 11.13 -4.00
CA LYS A 18 -21.66 10.45 -5.29
C LYS A 18 -20.20 10.54 -5.74
N ASN A 19 -19.57 11.70 -5.51
CA ASN A 19 -18.20 11.94 -5.89
C ASN A 19 -17.22 11.08 -5.05
N VAL A 20 -17.45 10.99 -3.74
CA VAL A 20 -16.62 10.16 -2.84
C VAL A 20 -16.76 8.66 -3.15
N LEU A 21 -17.96 8.19 -3.48
CA LEU A 21 -18.17 6.79 -3.89
C LEU A 21 -17.41 6.48 -5.17
N LEU A 22 -17.41 7.41 -6.13
CA LEU A 22 -16.64 7.27 -7.38
C LEU A 22 -15.13 7.22 -7.11
N TRP A 23 -14.62 8.04 -6.19
CA TRP A 23 -13.19 8.03 -5.82
C TRP A 23 -12.74 6.69 -5.25
N ASN A 24 -13.55 6.09 -4.37
CA ASN A 24 -13.23 4.77 -3.79
C ASN A 24 -13.22 3.64 -4.85
N LEU A 25 -14.10 3.72 -5.84
CA LEU A 25 -14.08 2.79 -6.97
C LEU A 25 -12.82 2.99 -7.80
N LEU A 26 -12.48 4.25 -8.11
CA LEU A 26 -11.29 4.61 -8.87
C LEU A 26 -10.00 4.20 -8.15
N ASP A 27 -9.93 4.30 -6.82
CA ASP A 27 -8.81 3.79 -6.04
C ASP A 27 -8.65 2.29 -6.17
N SER A 28 -9.76 1.55 -6.23
CA SER A 28 -9.71 0.11 -6.41
C SER A 28 -9.16 -0.25 -7.79
N CYS A 29 -9.59 0.45 -8.84
CA CYS A 29 -9.11 0.23 -10.20
C CYS A 29 -7.66 0.69 -10.39
N GLY A 30 -7.34 1.92 -9.98
CA GLY A 30 -6.01 2.51 -10.08
C GLY A 30 -5.01 1.77 -9.20
N GLY A 31 -5.41 1.39 -7.99
CA GLY A 31 -4.63 0.56 -7.10
C GLY A 31 -4.35 -0.83 -7.68
N ALA A 32 -5.33 -1.46 -8.34
CA ALA A 32 -5.13 -2.76 -8.97
C ALA A 32 -4.08 -2.67 -10.07
N VAL A 33 -4.19 -1.68 -10.96
CA VAL A 33 -3.23 -1.48 -12.05
C VAL A 33 -1.86 -1.06 -11.53
N GLY A 34 -1.80 -0.09 -10.62
CA GLY A 34 -0.53 0.39 -10.04
C GLY A 34 0.21 -0.69 -9.27
N PHE A 35 -0.51 -1.46 -8.44
CA PHE A 35 0.09 -2.53 -7.67
C PHE A 35 0.46 -3.75 -8.52
N TRP A 36 -0.32 -4.09 -9.56
CA TRP A 36 0.03 -5.15 -10.50
C TRP A 36 1.26 -4.82 -11.37
N THR A 37 1.33 -3.61 -11.91
CA THR A 37 2.42 -3.23 -12.84
C THR A 37 3.78 -3.16 -12.15
N VAL A 38 3.87 -2.42 -11.05
CA VAL A 38 5.16 -2.13 -10.38
C VAL A 38 5.09 -2.30 -8.86
N GLY A 39 3.93 -2.15 -8.23
CA GLY A 39 3.86 -2.15 -6.77
C GLY A 39 4.21 -3.49 -6.13
N TYR A 40 3.76 -4.61 -6.69
CA TYR A 40 4.13 -5.93 -6.18
C TYR A 40 5.62 -6.19 -6.32
N ALA A 41 6.20 -5.81 -7.46
CA ALA A 41 7.64 -5.90 -7.71
C ALA A 41 8.46 -5.10 -6.68
N PHE A 42 8.03 -3.90 -6.33
CA PHE A 42 8.71 -3.10 -5.32
C PHE A 42 8.52 -3.62 -3.90
N ALA A 43 7.38 -4.24 -3.60
CA ALA A 43 7.07 -4.76 -2.27
C ALA A 43 7.76 -6.10 -1.97
N TYR A 44 7.67 -7.06 -2.89
CA TYR A 44 8.08 -8.47 -2.68
C TYR A 44 8.94 -9.05 -3.81
N GLY A 45 9.23 -8.24 -4.83
CA GLY A 45 9.97 -8.69 -6.01
C GLY A 45 11.43 -8.99 -5.67
N GLY A 46 11.80 -10.27 -5.82
CA GLY A 46 13.16 -10.74 -5.57
C GLY A 46 13.46 -11.07 -4.11
N ASP A 47 12.42 -11.31 -3.30
CA ASP A 47 12.54 -11.83 -1.94
C ASP A 47 13.30 -13.16 -1.95
N ASP A 48 14.47 -13.19 -1.32
CA ASP A 48 15.34 -14.35 -1.16
C ASP A 48 16.05 -14.27 0.19
N PRO A 49 15.81 -15.21 1.12
CA PRO A 49 16.47 -15.25 2.42
C PRO A 49 18.01 -15.29 2.37
N SER A 50 18.60 -15.70 1.25
CA SER A 50 20.05 -15.76 1.05
C SER A 50 20.67 -14.43 0.63
N LEU A 51 19.85 -13.49 0.12
CA LEU A 51 20.28 -12.15 -0.24
C LEU A 51 20.33 -11.24 1.01
N GLY A 52 21.18 -10.21 0.94
CA GLY A 52 21.27 -9.19 1.99
C GLY A 52 20.00 -8.36 2.13
N LYS A 53 20.01 -7.42 3.09
CA LYS A 53 18.87 -6.54 3.32
C LYS A 53 18.81 -5.42 2.28
N THR A 54 17.60 -5.12 1.82
CA THR A 54 17.29 -4.19 0.74
C THR A 54 16.24 -3.18 1.16
N PHE A 55 16.23 -2.05 0.46
CA PHE A 55 15.25 -0.98 0.65
C PHE A 55 14.02 -1.14 -0.24
N ILE A 56 14.17 -1.78 -1.40
CA ILE A 56 13.13 -1.94 -2.41
C ILE A 56 13.35 -3.24 -3.20
N GLY A 57 12.27 -3.91 -3.59
CA GLY A 57 12.32 -5.04 -4.53
C GLY A 57 12.64 -4.61 -5.95
N ASN A 58 13.17 -5.52 -6.77
CA ASN A 58 13.70 -5.21 -8.10
C ASN A 58 13.39 -6.25 -9.20
N LYS A 59 12.51 -7.23 -8.91
CA LYS A 59 12.08 -8.29 -9.84
C LYS A 59 10.55 -8.40 -9.90
N ASN A 60 10.02 -9.23 -10.79
CA ASN A 60 8.59 -9.56 -10.88
C ASN A 60 7.69 -8.38 -11.29
N PHE A 61 8.21 -7.47 -12.13
CA PHE A 61 7.38 -6.43 -12.75
C PHE A 61 6.27 -7.07 -13.58
N PHE A 62 5.06 -6.51 -13.50
CA PHE A 62 3.85 -7.06 -14.13
C PHE A 62 3.51 -8.50 -13.71
N LEU A 63 4.10 -9.00 -12.61
CA LEU A 63 4.02 -10.40 -12.18
C LEU A 63 4.49 -11.40 -13.27
N MET A 64 5.36 -11.00 -14.21
CA MET A 64 5.74 -11.88 -15.33
C MET A 64 6.57 -13.10 -14.94
N ASP A 65 7.30 -13.03 -13.82
CA ASP A 65 8.23 -14.08 -13.36
C ASP A 65 7.74 -14.81 -12.10
N ASP A 66 6.50 -14.55 -11.68
CA ASP A 66 5.94 -15.08 -10.44
C ASP A 66 4.89 -16.17 -10.74
N GLU A 67 5.31 -17.43 -10.71
CA GLU A 67 4.49 -18.57 -11.17
C GLU A 67 3.33 -18.96 -10.23
N GLY A 68 3.08 -18.26 -9.12
CA GLY A 68 2.07 -18.73 -8.16
C GLY A 68 1.46 -17.73 -7.19
N ASP A 69 1.97 -16.50 -7.06
CA ASP A 69 1.62 -15.67 -5.92
C ASP A 69 0.49 -14.67 -6.17
N LEU A 70 -0.42 -14.98 -7.10
CA LEU A 70 -1.61 -14.18 -7.38
C LEU A 70 -2.51 -14.03 -6.13
N GLN A 71 -2.46 -15.01 -5.22
CA GLN A 71 -3.13 -14.99 -3.93
C GLN A 71 -2.53 -13.93 -3.00
N LEU A 72 -1.19 -13.92 -2.85
CA LEU A 72 -0.49 -12.92 -2.06
C LEU A 72 -0.62 -11.53 -2.68
N TRP A 73 -0.54 -11.44 -4.01
CA TRP A 73 -0.81 -10.20 -4.74
C TRP A 73 -2.19 -9.66 -4.41
N PHE A 74 -3.24 -10.48 -4.49
CA PHE A 74 -4.61 -10.04 -4.22
C PHE A 74 -4.79 -9.61 -2.76
N PHE A 75 -4.17 -10.34 -1.83
CA PHE A 75 -4.17 -9.98 -0.42
C PHE A 75 -3.47 -8.63 -0.16
N GLN A 76 -2.30 -8.41 -0.76
CA GLN A 76 -1.52 -7.19 -0.58
C GLN A 76 -2.09 -5.99 -1.34
N PHE A 77 -2.73 -6.24 -2.48
CA PHE A 77 -3.52 -5.27 -3.20
C PHE A 77 -4.63 -4.68 -2.32
N ALA A 78 -5.28 -5.50 -1.49
CA ALA A 78 -6.33 -5.02 -0.58
C ALA A 78 -5.78 -3.99 0.42
N PHE A 79 -4.55 -4.18 0.90
CA PHE A 79 -3.87 -3.20 1.77
C PHE A 79 -3.43 -1.95 1.02
N ALA A 80 -2.88 -2.08 -0.20
CA ALA A 80 -2.53 -0.93 -1.04
C ALA A 80 -3.76 -0.03 -1.30
N CYS A 81 -4.90 -0.67 -1.54
CA CYS A 81 -6.20 -0.02 -1.64
C CYS A 81 -6.62 0.69 -0.35
N ALA A 82 -6.48 0.01 0.80
CA ALA A 82 -6.82 0.59 2.10
C ALA A 82 -6.03 1.88 2.39
N VAL A 83 -4.73 1.90 2.08
CA VAL A 83 -3.88 3.10 2.24
C VAL A 83 -4.41 4.27 1.43
N SER A 84 -4.72 4.04 0.16
CA SER A 84 -5.27 5.08 -0.72
C SER A 84 -6.58 5.65 -0.20
N SER A 85 -7.46 4.78 0.33
CA SER A 85 -8.76 5.21 0.86
C SER A 85 -8.71 5.94 2.19
N ILE A 86 -7.67 5.74 3.01
CA ILE A 86 -7.43 6.57 4.20
C ILE A 86 -7.25 8.03 3.79
N VAL A 87 -6.45 8.29 2.74
CA VAL A 87 -6.21 9.64 2.23
C VAL A 87 -7.47 10.21 1.57
N ALA A 88 -8.26 9.41 0.87
CA ALA A 88 -9.53 9.83 0.25
C ALA A 88 -10.44 10.61 1.20
N GLY A 89 -10.48 10.19 2.47
CA GLY A 89 -11.33 10.78 3.51
C GLY A 89 -10.97 12.22 3.84
N THR A 90 -9.70 12.62 3.75
CA THR A 90 -9.27 13.98 4.13
C THR A 90 -9.49 15.01 3.04
N ILE A 91 -9.53 14.58 1.77
CA ILE A 91 -9.66 15.46 0.60
C ILE A 91 -11.02 15.39 -0.10
N ALA A 92 -11.98 14.67 0.49
CA ALA A 92 -13.30 14.30 -0.03
C ALA A 92 -14.13 15.42 -0.71
N GLU A 93 -13.98 16.69 -0.30
CA GLU A 93 -14.84 17.79 -0.77
C GLU A 93 -14.18 18.80 -1.71
N ARG A 94 -12.84 18.78 -1.87
CA ARG A 94 -12.10 19.90 -2.49
C ARG A 94 -11.05 19.49 -3.53
N CYS A 95 -10.86 18.19 -3.79
CA CYS A 95 -9.89 17.71 -4.77
C CYS A 95 -10.52 17.52 -6.17
N ARG A 96 -9.73 17.75 -7.22
CA ARG A 96 -10.11 17.36 -8.59
C ARG A 96 -9.89 15.86 -8.75
N MET A 97 -10.89 15.16 -9.29
CA MET A 97 -10.86 13.69 -9.45
C MET A 97 -9.63 13.18 -10.22
N SER A 98 -9.21 13.87 -11.28
CA SER A 98 -8.04 13.46 -12.07
C SER A 98 -6.74 13.53 -11.27
N ALA A 99 -6.52 14.62 -10.53
CA ALA A 99 -5.35 14.76 -9.66
C ALA A 99 -5.34 13.69 -8.57
N TYR A 100 -6.51 13.39 -8.01
CA TYR A 100 -6.66 12.33 -7.02
C TYR A 100 -6.30 10.95 -7.56
N LEU A 101 -6.77 10.58 -8.75
CA LEU A 101 -6.50 9.28 -9.36
C LEU A 101 -5.00 9.05 -9.61
N PHE A 102 -4.28 10.06 -10.11
CA PHE A 102 -2.84 9.96 -10.29
C PHE A 102 -2.12 9.80 -8.96
N TYR A 103 -2.54 10.58 -7.96
CA TYR A 103 -2.01 10.48 -6.61
C TYR A 103 -2.23 9.09 -6.00
N SER A 104 -3.45 8.56 -6.02
CA SER A 104 -3.77 7.27 -5.40
C SER A 104 -3.10 6.10 -6.12
N THR A 105 -3.04 6.15 -7.46
CA THR A 105 -2.30 5.16 -8.26
C THR A 105 -0.80 5.19 -7.95
N PHE A 106 -0.20 6.38 -7.81
CA PHE A 106 1.21 6.50 -7.42
C PHE A 106 1.48 6.02 -6.00
N LEU A 107 0.57 6.33 -5.07
CA LEU A 107 0.65 5.87 -3.68
C LEU A 107 0.60 4.34 -3.62
N ALA A 108 -0.36 3.71 -4.30
CA ALA A 108 -0.50 2.25 -4.36
C ALA A 108 0.62 1.56 -5.15
N GLY A 109 1.15 2.20 -6.20
CA GLY A 109 2.17 1.62 -7.07
C GLY A 109 3.61 1.84 -6.61
N PHE A 110 3.90 2.85 -5.78
CA PHE A 110 5.28 3.17 -5.40
C PHE A 110 5.47 3.40 -3.91
N VAL A 111 4.78 4.39 -3.32
CA VAL A 111 5.03 4.79 -1.92
C VAL A 111 4.67 3.65 -0.94
N TYR A 112 3.46 3.10 -1.03
CA TYR A 112 3.03 1.99 -0.18
C TYR A 112 3.94 0.76 -0.35
N PRO A 113 4.23 0.28 -1.57
CA PRO A 113 5.11 -0.86 -1.80
C PRO A 113 6.50 -0.74 -1.17
N VAL A 114 7.13 0.43 -1.23
CA VAL A 114 8.46 0.65 -0.63
C VAL A 114 8.39 0.51 0.90
N VAL A 115 7.34 1.06 1.52
CA VAL A 115 7.13 0.91 2.96
C VAL A 115 6.79 -0.55 3.31
N ALA A 116 5.94 -1.20 2.52
CA ALA A 116 5.60 -2.61 2.70
C ALA A 116 6.84 -3.50 2.60
N HIS A 117 7.73 -3.27 1.62
CA HIS A 117 9.00 -3.97 1.50
C HIS A 117 9.83 -3.83 2.78
N SER A 118 9.98 -2.60 3.27
CA SER A 118 10.80 -2.30 4.43
C SER A 118 10.38 -3.09 5.67
N PHE A 119 9.06 -3.30 5.88
CA PHE A 119 8.50 -3.97 7.05
C PHE A 119 8.26 -5.46 6.86
N TRP A 120 7.82 -5.89 5.68
CA TRP A 120 7.23 -7.21 5.45
C TRP A 120 7.98 -8.08 4.44
N SER A 121 8.86 -7.52 3.60
CA SER A 121 9.72 -8.35 2.76
C SER A 121 10.73 -9.10 3.62
N VAL A 122 11.09 -10.30 3.20
CA VAL A 122 12.18 -11.09 3.82
C VAL A 122 13.49 -10.30 3.84
N ASN A 123 13.73 -9.53 2.78
CA ASN A 123 14.91 -8.71 2.62
C ASN A 123 14.72 -7.28 3.14
N GLY A 124 13.53 -6.89 3.61
CA GLY A 124 13.28 -5.54 4.12
C GLY A 124 14.28 -5.10 5.19
N PHE A 125 14.82 -3.89 5.06
CA PHE A 125 15.81 -3.37 6.00
C PHE A 125 15.28 -3.11 7.42
N LEU A 126 13.96 -3.02 7.61
CA LEU A 126 13.32 -2.96 8.93
C LEU A 126 12.66 -4.28 9.32
N ALA A 127 12.56 -5.25 8.41
CA ALA A 127 11.82 -6.48 8.62
C ALA A 127 12.39 -7.29 9.79
N ASN A 128 11.62 -8.26 10.28
CA ASN A 128 12.07 -9.13 11.35
C ASN A 128 13.43 -9.77 11.03
N GLY A 129 14.34 -9.78 12.01
CA GLY A 129 15.73 -10.24 11.85
C GLY A 129 16.65 -9.33 11.02
N SER A 130 16.21 -8.12 10.65
CA SER A 130 17.02 -7.18 9.85
C SER A 130 18.03 -6.35 10.65
N LEU A 131 17.77 -6.17 11.94
CA LEU A 131 18.63 -5.41 12.84
C LEU A 131 19.31 -6.36 13.83
N THR A 132 20.43 -6.96 13.43
CA THR A 132 21.25 -7.78 14.33
C THR A 132 22.45 -6.95 14.79
N ASP A 133 22.38 -6.46 16.03
CA ASP A 133 23.52 -6.20 16.94
C ASP A 133 23.07 -5.77 18.35
N ASN A 134 21.88 -5.14 18.49
CA ASN A 134 21.01 -5.08 19.68
C ASN A 134 19.91 -3.99 19.54
N PRO A 135 18.78 -4.29 18.88
CA PRO A 135 17.54 -3.57 19.14
C PRO A 135 16.58 -4.50 19.87
N LEU A 136 15.95 -3.99 20.93
CA LEU A 136 14.96 -4.65 21.81
C LEU A 136 14.57 -6.09 21.39
N CYS A 137 15.17 -7.10 22.04
CA CYS A 137 14.96 -8.53 21.81
C CYS A 137 15.57 -9.15 20.53
N GLY A 138 16.51 -8.46 19.85
CA GLY A 138 17.24 -9.02 18.70
C GLY A 138 16.38 -9.21 17.45
N SER A 139 15.27 -8.48 17.36
CA SER A 139 14.31 -8.55 16.25
C SER A 139 14.13 -7.18 15.61
N GLY A 140 13.89 -7.16 14.30
CA GLY A 140 13.48 -5.96 13.56
C GLY A 140 12.04 -5.58 13.90
N VAL A 141 11.44 -4.72 13.07
CA VAL A 141 10.04 -4.30 13.25
C VAL A 141 9.11 -5.50 13.10
N ILE A 142 8.23 -5.67 14.09
CA ILE A 142 7.14 -6.64 14.07
C ILE A 142 5.84 -5.89 13.83
N ASP A 143 5.26 -6.05 12.65
CA ASP A 143 3.94 -5.52 12.30
C ASP A 143 3.11 -6.60 11.64
N LEU A 144 2.06 -7.06 12.33
CA LEU A 144 1.25 -8.19 11.87
C LEU A 144 0.26 -7.79 10.76
N ALA A 145 -0.30 -6.59 10.83
CA ALA A 145 -1.53 -6.25 10.09
C ALA A 145 -1.56 -4.82 9.52
N GLY A 146 -0.46 -4.07 9.62
CA GLY A 146 -0.26 -2.83 8.87
C GLY A 146 -0.33 -1.57 9.69
N SER A 147 0.03 -1.60 10.97
CA SER A 147 0.10 -0.38 11.79
C SER A 147 1.06 0.66 11.19
N GLY A 148 2.19 0.20 10.65
CA GLY A 148 3.16 0.97 9.91
C GLY A 148 2.82 1.10 8.42
N PRO A 149 2.95 0.02 7.63
CA PRO A 149 2.79 0.10 6.17
C PRO A 149 1.45 0.65 5.72
N VAL A 150 0.38 0.45 6.50
CA VAL A 150 -0.98 0.85 6.11
C VAL A 150 -1.41 2.11 6.84
N HIS A 151 -1.53 2.04 8.17
CA HIS A 151 -2.13 3.13 8.96
C HIS A 151 -1.21 4.33 9.10
N MET A 152 0.07 4.14 9.43
CA MET A 152 1.04 5.24 9.49
C MET A 152 1.26 5.85 8.11
N THR A 153 1.50 5.04 7.07
CA THR A 153 1.66 5.56 5.70
C THR A 153 0.44 6.36 5.26
N GLY A 154 -0.77 5.80 5.41
CA GLY A 154 -2.02 6.49 5.06
C GLY A 154 -2.25 7.74 5.90
N GLY A 155 -1.99 7.70 7.20
CA GLY A 155 -2.17 8.83 8.10
C GLY A 155 -1.19 9.98 7.84
N VAL A 156 0.09 9.68 7.63
CA VAL A 156 1.13 10.69 7.34
C VAL A 156 0.94 11.30 5.96
N THR A 157 0.57 10.50 4.96
CA THR A 157 0.30 11.04 3.61
C THR A 157 -0.99 11.85 3.52
N ALA A 158 -1.90 11.68 4.48
CA ALA A 158 -3.14 12.45 4.57
C ALA A 158 -2.98 13.79 5.32
N LEU A 159 -1.86 14.01 6.02
CA LEU A 159 -1.52 15.22 6.78
C LEU A 159 -0.86 16.28 5.89
#